data_AF-A0A7J9HQQ6-F1
#
_entry.id   AF-A0A7J9HQQ6-F1
#
_cell.length_a   1.000
_cell.length_b   1.000
_cell.length_c   1.000
_cell.angle_alpha   90.00
_cell.angle_beta   90.00
_cell.angle_gamma   90.00
#
_symmetry.space_group_name_H-M   'P 1'
#
loop_
_entity.id
_entity.type
_entity.pdbx_description
1 polymer ?
#
loop_
_entity_poly.entity_id
_entity_poly.type
_entity_poly.pdbx_seq_one_letter_code
_entity_poly.pdbx_strand_id
1 'polypeptide(L)'
;MFLAMADARAVLIKLADRLHNMLTLDALPPPKQQRFAKETLEIFTPLANRLGISSWKEQLENLCFKHLNPEQHSELSSRLVDSFDEAMITSAIEKLERALKDKNISYHVLSGRHKSLYSIYSKMLKKKLAMDEIHDIHGLRVIVENEEDCYEALRVVHQLWSEVPGKLKDYISRPKFNGYQSLHTVVMSEGTVPLEVQIRTKEMHLQAEFGFAAHWRYKEGDCKYSSFVLQMVEWARWVVTWHCETMSKDQSSICYTDSVKPPCTFPTHSDDCPFSYKPHCSQDGPVYVIMIENDKMSVQEFPANSTMMDLLERAGRGNSRWSPYGFPVKEELRPRLNHEPVSDATCRLKMGDVVELTPAIPDKSLTEYREEIQRMYNRGLSVSSTGPPASNMVASRR
;
A
#
# COMPACT_ATOMS: atom_id res chain seq x y z
N MET A 1 -16.27 3.04 -9.95
CA MET A 1 -14.82 3.28 -9.90
C MET A 1 -14.47 4.53 -9.08
N PHE A 2 -15.26 5.61 -9.18
CA PHE A 2 -15.05 6.88 -8.45
C PHE A 2 -15.12 6.84 -6.91
N LEU A 3 -15.77 5.84 -6.30
CA LEU A 3 -15.78 5.71 -4.83
C LEU A 3 -14.45 5.19 -4.23
N ALA A 4 -13.58 4.59 -5.03
CA ALA A 4 -12.28 4.10 -4.56
C ALA A 4 -11.33 5.26 -4.22
N MET A 5 -11.54 6.44 -4.81
CA MET A 5 -10.62 7.58 -4.68
C MET A 5 -10.66 8.23 -3.30
N ALA A 6 -11.71 7.99 -2.50
CA ALA A 6 -11.86 8.54 -1.16
C ALA A 6 -11.45 7.57 -0.04
N ASP A 7 -11.40 6.26 -0.31
CA ASP A 7 -11.19 5.25 0.73
C ASP A 7 -10.61 3.94 0.18
N ALA A 8 -9.37 3.61 0.57
CA ALA A 8 -8.70 2.35 0.20
C ALA A 8 -9.51 1.10 0.62
N ARG A 9 -10.37 1.19 1.64
CA ARG A 9 -11.24 0.09 2.08
C ARG A 9 -12.24 -0.32 1.01
N ALA A 10 -12.70 0.61 0.16
CA ALA A 10 -13.62 0.29 -0.93
C ALA A 10 -12.98 -0.68 -1.94
N VAL A 11 -11.66 -0.58 -2.16
CA VAL A 11 -10.93 -1.50 -3.03
C VAL A 11 -10.71 -2.85 -2.38
N LEU A 12 -10.44 -2.88 -1.07
CA LEU A 12 -10.40 -4.15 -0.33
C LEU A 12 -11.74 -4.89 -0.42
N ILE A 13 -12.86 -4.18 -0.21
CA ILE A 13 -14.21 -4.74 -0.37
C ILE A 13 -14.42 -5.25 -1.79
N LYS A 14 -13.99 -4.48 -2.81
CA LYS A 14 -14.19 -4.90 -4.21
C LYS A 14 -13.31 -6.08 -4.60
N LEU A 15 -12.09 -6.18 -4.07
CA LEU A 15 -11.22 -7.34 -4.24
C LEU A 15 -11.80 -8.58 -3.57
N ALA A 16 -12.35 -8.43 -2.36
CA ALA A 16 -13.03 -9.52 -1.66
C ALA A 16 -14.27 -10.01 -2.43
N ASP A 17 -15.11 -9.08 -2.90
CA ASP A 17 -16.26 -9.37 -3.77
C ASP A 17 -15.79 -10.08 -5.06
N ARG A 18 -14.73 -9.58 -5.71
CA ARG A 18 -14.20 -10.23 -6.92
C ARG A 18 -13.68 -11.65 -6.64
N LEU A 19 -12.98 -11.85 -5.53
CA LEU A 19 -12.50 -13.18 -5.12
C LEU A 19 -13.67 -14.14 -4.90
N HIS A 20 -14.71 -13.70 -4.20
CA HIS A 20 -15.93 -14.49 -4.02
C HIS A 20 -16.58 -14.87 -5.36
N ASN A 21 -16.75 -13.91 -6.27
CA ASN A 21 -17.31 -14.15 -7.59
C ASN A 21 -16.47 -15.16 -8.40
N MET A 22 -15.14 -15.10 -8.29
CA MET A 22 -14.25 -16.04 -8.97
C MET A 22 -14.32 -17.45 -8.36
N LEU A 23 -14.59 -17.60 -7.07
CA LEU A 23 -14.79 -18.90 -6.42
C LEU A 23 -16.08 -19.59 -6.91
N THR A 24 -17.11 -18.82 -7.26
CA THR A 24 -18.40 -19.33 -7.74
C THR A 24 -18.58 -19.22 -9.26
N LEU A 25 -17.48 -19.04 -10.00
CA LEU A 25 -17.54 -18.70 -11.43
C LEU A 25 -18.11 -19.84 -12.29
N ASP A 26 -17.98 -21.09 -11.82
CA ASP A 26 -18.47 -22.30 -12.50
C ASP A 26 -19.99 -22.26 -12.82
N ALA A 27 -20.78 -21.47 -12.08
CA ALA A 27 -22.22 -21.32 -12.31
C ALA A 27 -22.58 -20.50 -13.57
N LEU A 28 -21.62 -19.77 -14.16
CA LEU A 28 -21.85 -18.94 -15.34
C LEU A 28 -21.57 -19.71 -16.64
N PRO A 29 -22.14 -19.30 -17.79
CA PRO A 29 -21.79 -19.90 -19.07
C PRO A 29 -20.32 -19.62 -19.44
N PRO A 30 -19.62 -20.53 -20.16
CA PRO A 30 -18.20 -20.43 -20.48
C PRO A 30 -17.71 -19.06 -21.02
N PRO A 31 -18.40 -18.38 -21.95
CA PRO A 31 -17.95 -17.07 -22.44
C PRO A 31 -17.92 -15.99 -21.34
N LYS A 32 -18.85 -16.05 -20.38
CA LYS A 32 -18.83 -15.15 -19.22
C LYS A 32 -17.67 -15.52 -18.31
N GLN A 33 -17.45 -16.80 -18.02
CA GLN A 33 -16.33 -17.24 -17.19
C GLN A 33 -15.00 -16.70 -17.71
N GLN A 34 -14.73 -16.88 -19.02
CA GLN A 34 -13.49 -16.37 -19.63
C GLN A 34 -13.36 -14.85 -19.55
N ARG A 35 -14.46 -14.11 -19.79
CA ARG A 35 -14.45 -12.64 -19.67
C ARG A 35 -14.12 -12.18 -18.25
N PHE A 36 -14.78 -12.75 -17.25
CA PHE A 36 -14.54 -12.42 -15.84
C PHE A 36 -13.13 -12.82 -15.38
N ALA A 37 -12.65 -13.99 -15.81
CA ALA A 37 -11.29 -14.45 -15.50
C ALA A 37 -10.23 -13.54 -16.15
N LYS A 38 -10.43 -13.13 -17.40
CA LYS A 38 -9.53 -12.20 -18.10
C LYS A 38 -9.48 -10.84 -17.41
N GLU A 39 -10.64 -10.25 -17.12
CA GLU A 39 -10.74 -8.98 -16.39
C GLU A 39 -10.06 -9.07 -15.01
N THR A 40 -10.26 -10.18 -14.31
CA THR A 40 -9.66 -10.43 -13.00
C THR A 40 -8.13 -10.49 -13.10
N LEU A 41 -7.61 -11.22 -14.08
CA LEU A 41 -6.17 -11.36 -14.28
C LEU A 41 -5.50 -10.04 -14.70
N GLU A 42 -6.17 -9.23 -15.52
CA GLU A 42 -5.61 -7.98 -16.05
C GLU A 42 -5.74 -6.79 -15.08
N ILE A 43 -6.79 -6.76 -14.26
CA ILE A 43 -7.10 -5.61 -13.40
C ILE A 43 -6.93 -5.95 -11.91
N PHE A 44 -7.64 -6.97 -11.43
CA PHE A 44 -7.75 -7.23 -9.99
C PHE A 44 -6.51 -7.91 -9.40
N THR A 45 -5.89 -8.81 -10.14
CA THR A 45 -4.64 -9.47 -9.72
C THR A 45 -3.48 -8.47 -9.56
N PRO A 46 -3.18 -7.59 -10.55
CA PRO A 46 -2.17 -6.55 -10.39
C PRO A 46 -2.49 -5.58 -9.24
N LEU A 47 -3.78 -5.28 -9.03
CA LEU A 47 -4.23 -4.45 -7.93
C LEU A 47 -3.94 -5.09 -6.56
N ALA A 48 -4.27 -6.37 -6.38
CA ALA A 48 -3.95 -7.12 -5.17
C ALA A 48 -2.42 -7.19 -4.92
N ASN A 49 -1.63 -7.41 -5.98
CA ASN A 49 -0.16 -7.43 -5.89
C ASN A 49 0.42 -6.07 -5.45
N ARG A 50 -0.12 -4.96 -5.96
CA ARG A 50 0.29 -3.60 -5.60
C ARG A 50 -0.05 -3.26 -4.15
N LEU A 51 -1.21 -3.70 -3.68
CA LEU A 51 -1.60 -3.57 -2.27
C LEU A 51 -0.82 -4.48 -1.33
N GLY A 52 0.03 -5.37 -1.86
CA GLY A 52 0.84 -6.31 -1.09
C GLY A 52 0.07 -7.52 -0.56
N ILE A 53 -1.16 -7.75 -1.02
CA ILE A 53 -2.02 -8.85 -0.55
C ILE A 53 -1.70 -10.11 -1.36
N SER A 54 -0.62 -10.80 -0.99
CA SER A 54 -0.13 -11.97 -1.75
C SER A 54 -1.14 -13.12 -1.75
N SER A 55 -1.84 -13.33 -0.62
CA SER A 55 -2.82 -14.41 -0.45
C SER A 55 -3.96 -14.34 -1.47
N TRP A 56 -4.58 -13.16 -1.61
CA TRP A 56 -5.66 -12.95 -2.58
C TRP A 56 -5.17 -12.95 -4.01
N LYS A 57 -3.99 -12.35 -4.26
CA LYS A 57 -3.38 -12.38 -5.58
C LYS A 57 -3.16 -13.82 -6.06
N GLU A 58 -2.53 -14.67 -5.26
CA GLU A 58 -2.25 -16.06 -5.63
C GLU A 58 -3.55 -16.86 -5.87
N GLN A 59 -4.59 -16.65 -5.04
CA GLN A 59 -5.89 -17.29 -5.23
C GLN A 59 -6.58 -16.83 -6.54
N LEU A 60 -6.64 -15.51 -6.79
CA LEU A 60 -7.22 -14.96 -8.01
C LEU A 60 -6.47 -15.48 -9.25
N GLU A 61 -5.14 -15.49 -9.22
CA GLU A 61 -4.30 -16.00 -10.31
C GLU A 61 -4.60 -17.46 -10.64
N ASN A 62 -4.67 -18.33 -9.63
CA ASN A 62 -4.98 -19.74 -9.84
C ASN A 62 -6.41 -19.96 -10.37
N LEU A 63 -7.39 -19.23 -9.85
CA LEU A 63 -8.77 -19.28 -10.36
C LEU A 63 -8.82 -18.81 -11.81
N CYS A 64 -8.16 -17.70 -12.14
CA CYS A 64 -8.08 -17.22 -13.53
C CYS A 64 -7.43 -18.26 -14.44
N PHE A 65 -6.36 -18.91 -13.98
CA PHE A 65 -5.66 -19.94 -14.75
C PHE A 65 -6.57 -21.13 -15.08
N LYS A 66 -7.32 -21.64 -14.10
CA LYS A 66 -8.30 -22.71 -14.28
C LYS A 66 -9.30 -22.40 -15.41
N HIS A 67 -9.79 -21.17 -15.48
CA HIS A 67 -10.85 -20.80 -16.45
C HIS A 67 -10.32 -20.31 -17.80
N LEU A 68 -9.15 -19.69 -17.85
CA LEU A 68 -8.55 -19.21 -19.10
C LEU A 68 -7.84 -20.33 -19.87
N ASN A 69 -7.24 -21.28 -19.16
CA ASN A 69 -6.37 -22.31 -19.70
C ASN A 69 -6.62 -23.67 -19.02
N PRO A 70 -7.82 -24.27 -19.17
CA PRO A 70 -8.23 -25.45 -18.40
C PRO A 70 -7.38 -26.69 -18.69
N GLU A 71 -6.98 -26.92 -19.95
CA GLU A 71 -6.15 -28.06 -20.35
C GLU A 71 -4.76 -27.98 -19.70
N GLN A 72 -4.09 -26.83 -19.83
CA GLN A 72 -2.77 -26.62 -19.23
C GLN A 72 -2.83 -26.64 -17.70
N HIS A 73 -3.92 -26.13 -17.11
CA HIS A 73 -4.14 -26.22 -15.68
C HIS A 73 -4.24 -27.68 -15.22
N SER A 74 -5.02 -28.51 -15.92
CA SER A 74 -5.19 -29.92 -15.58
C SER A 74 -3.87 -30.70 -15.71
N GLU A 75 -3.13 -30.48 -16.79
CA GLU A 75 -1.83 -31.13 -17.04
C GLU A 75 -0.77 -30.73 -16.00
N LEU A 76 -0.65 -29.44 -15.69
CA LEU A 76 0.30 -28.98 -14.68
C LEU A 76 -0.10 -29.42 -13.28
N SER A 77 -1.39 -29.48 -12.99
CA SER A 77 -1.87 -29.96 -11.69
C SER A 77 -1.52 -31.43 -11.48
N SER A 78 -1.68 -32.29 -12.50
CA SER A 78 -1.31 -33.71 -12.36
C SER A 78 0.19 -33.89 -12.18
N ARG A 79 1.01 -33.19 -13.00
CA ARG A 79 2.47 -33.24 -12.86
C ARG A 79 2.97 -32.69 -11.53
N LEU A 80 2.31 -31.68 -10.98
CA LEU A 80 2.66 -31.13 -9.67
C LEU A 80 2.42 -32.15 -8.56
N VAL A 81 1.30 -32.90 -8.62
CA VAL A 81 1.02 -33.97 -7.66
C VAL A 81 2.07 -35.08 -7.76
N ASP A 82 2.45 -35.47 -8.98
CA ASP A 82 3.45 -36.53 -9.19
C ASP A 82 4.87 -36.13 -8.76
N SER A 83 5.21 -34.84 -8.85
CA SER A 83 6.53 -34.30 -8.47
C SER A 83 6.63 -33.92 -6.99
N PHE A 84 5.51 -33.93 -6.26
CA PHE A 84 5.48 -33.51 -4.87
C PHE A 84 5.94 -34.63 -3.94
N ASP A 85 7.17 -34.52 -3.46
CA ASP A 85 7.73 -35.42 -2.46
C ASP A 85 7.53 -34.85 -1.05
N GLU A 86 6.40 -35.22 -0.42
CA GLU A 86 6.08 -34.85 0.96
C GLU A 86 7.15 -35.30 1.96
N ALA A 87 7.74 -36.48 1.73
CA ALA A 87 8.74 -37.04 2.63
C ALA A 87 10.04 -36.22 2.57
N MET A 88 10.44 -35.76 1.39
CA MET A 88 11.59 -34.87 1.22
C MET A 88 11.41 -33.55 1.96
N ILE A 89 10.25 -32.90 1.83
CA ILE A 89 9.95 -31.65 2.53
C ILE A 89 9.94 -31.84 4.04
N THR A 90 9.30 -32.93 4.52
CA THR A 90 9.23 -33.24 5.95
C THR A 90 10.63 -33.48 6.53
N SER A 91 11.46 -34.26 5.84
CA SER A 91 12.86 -34.48 6.22
C SER A 91 13.67 -33.19 6.24
N ALA A 92 13.47 -32.30 5.26
CA ALA A 92 14.13 -30.99 5.23
C ALA A 92 13.70 -30.08 6.39
N ILE A 93 12.41 -30.10 6.76
CA ILE A 93 11.86 -29.40 7.93
C ILE A 93 12.53 -29.93 9.21
N GLU A 94 12.57 -31.24 9.42
CA GLU A 94 13.15 -31.85 10.62
C GLU A 94 14.66 -31.59 10.75
N LYS A 95 15.39 -31.56 9.63
CA LYS A 95 16.82 -31.21 9.61
C LYS A 95 17.03 -29.75 9.99
N LEU A 96 16.25 -28.83 9.40
CA LEU A 96 16.36 -27.41 9.70
C LEU A 96 15.94 -27.10 11.14
N GLU A 97 14.87 -27.72 11.63
CA GLU A 97 14.41 -27.57 13.01
C GLU A 97 15.48 -27.97 14.02
N ARG A 98 16.15 -29.12 13.82
CA ARG A 98 17.27 -29.54 14.69
C ARG A 98 18.41 -28.52 14.68
N ALA A 99 18.82 -28.07 13.50
CA ALA A 99 19.92 -27.12 13.39
C ALA A 99 19.61 -25.75 14.00
N LEU A 100 18.36 -25.28 13.88
CA LEU A 100 17.90 -24.05 14.54
C LEU A 100 17.91 -24.21 16.07
N LYS A 101 17.49 -25.37 16.59
CA LYS A 101 17.55 -25.68 18.03
C LYS A 101 18.99 -25.75 18.55
N ASP A 102 19.91 -26.37 17.82
CA ASP A 102 21.32 -26.47 18.20
C ASP A 102 22.00 -25.11 18.30
N LYS A 103 21.52 -24.13 17.52
CA LYS A 103 21.98 -22.73 17.55
C LYS A 103 21.15 -21.83 18.47
N ASN A 104 20.16 -22.39 19.16
CA ASN A 104 19.25 -21.69 20.07
C ASN A 104 18.51 -20.50 19.44
N ILE A 105 18.15 -20.61 18.15
CA ILE A 105 17.40 -19.58 17.41
C ILE A 105 15.91 -19.81 17.63
N SER A 106 15.22 -18.81 18.16
CA SER A 106 13.77 -18.84 18.31
C SER A 106 13.06 -18.62 16.98
N TYR A 107 12.12 -19.51 16.65
CA TYR A 107 11.23 -19.36 15.50
C TYR A 107 9.78 -19.64 15.91
N HIS A 108 8.83 -19.00 15.22
CA HIS A 108 7.40 -19.17 15.45
C HIS A 108 6.81 -20.28 14.60
N VAL A 109 7.19 -20.33 13.32
CA VAL A 109 6.62 -21.26 12.34
C VAL A 109 7.71 -21.69 11.38
N LEU A 110 7.83 -23.00 11.20
CA LEU A 110 8.58 -23.62 10.12
C LEU A 110 7.60 -24.47 9.31
N SER A 111 7.41 -24.14 8.04
CA SER A 111 6.43 -24.84 7.18
C SER A 111 6.95 -25.05 5.77
N GLY A 112 6.53 -26.15 5.15
CA GLY A 112 6.68 -26.36 3.72
C GLY A 112 5.90 -25.31 2.93
N ARG A 113 6.51 -24.80 1.86
CA ARG A 113 5.89 -23.89 0.89
C ARG A 113 5.96 -24.54 -0.48
N HIS A 114 4.83 -24.56 -1.18
CA HIS A 114 4.79 -24.86 -2.61
C HIS A 114 4.54 -23.59 -3.41
N LYS A 115 5.01 -23.58 -4.66
CA LYS A 115 4.71 -22.51 -5.60
C LYS A 115 3.29 -22.66 -6.14
N SER A 116 2.56 -21.55 -6.31
CA SER A 116 1.24 -21.60 -6.93
C SER A 116 1.32 -22.07 -8.39
N LEU A 117 0.31 -22.82 -8.85
CA LEU A 117 0.25 -23.37 -10.22
C LEU A 117 0.42 -22.28 -11.28
N TYR A 118 -0.28 -21.15 -11.14
CA TYR A 118 -0.14 -20.04 -12.08
C TYR A 118 1.27 -19.43 -12.05
N SER A 119 1.93 -19.38 -10.90
CA SER A 119 3.31 -18.90 -10.81
C SER A 119 4.32 -19.84 -11.47
N ILE A 120 4.08 -21.16 -11.41
CA ILE A 120 4.86 -22.16 -12.15
C ILE A 120 4.67 -21.93 -13.65
N TYR A 121 3.41 -21.92 -14.10
CA TYR A 121 3.06 -21.67 -15.51
C TYR A 121 3.65 -20.36 -16.04
N SER A 122 3.52 -19.27 -15.28
CA SER A 122 4.08 -17.97 -15.64
C SER A 122 5.61 -18.00 -15.76
N LYS A 123 6.30 -18.80 -14.95
CA LYS A 123 7.76 -18.99 -15.06
C LYS A 123 8.15 -19.83 -16.26
N MET A 124 7.40 -20.91 -16.54
CA MET A 124 7.60 -21.73 -17.73
C MET A 124 7.52 -20.85 -18.98
N LEU A 125 6.49 -20.02 -19.11
CA LEU A 125 6.32 -19.13 -20.26
C LEU A 125 7.43 -18.07 -20.35
N LYS A 126 7.74 -17.39 -19.24
CA LYS A 126 8.71 -16.27 -19.24
C LYS A 126 10.13 -16.74 -19.54
N LYS A 127 10.51 -17.91 -19.05
CA LYS A 127 11.87 -18.45 -19.19
C LYS A 127 12.01 -19.49 -20.30
N LYS A 128 10.89 -19.94 -20.88
CA LYS A 128 10.82 -21.04 -21.85
C LYS A 128 11.47 -22.32 -21.30
N LEU A 129 11.21 -22.62 -20.04
CA LEU A 129 11.75 -23.79 -19.34
C LEU A 129 10.67 -24.87 -19.18
N ALA A 130 11.09 -26.13 -19.18
CA ALA A 130 10.25 -27.25 -18.77
C ALA A 130 9.98 -27.20 -17.25
N MET A 131 8.96 -27.91 -16.79
CA MET A 131 8.61 -27.95 -15.37
C MET A 131 9.76 -28.50 -14.51
N ASP A 132 10.44 -29.54 -15.00
CA ASP A 132 11.54 -30.22 -14.30
C ASP A 132 12.77 -29.32 -14.08
N GLU A 133 12.90 -28.25 -14.88
CA GLU A 133 13.99 -27.27 -14.79
C GLU A 133 13.66 -26.15 -13.79
N ILE A 134 12.45 -26.12 -13.21
CA ILE A 134 12.04 -25.10 -12.27
C ILE A 134 12.49 -25.47 -10.87
N HIS A 135 13.58 -24.85 -10.47
CA HIS A 135 14.23 -25.09 -9.19
C HIS A 135 13.48 -24.59 -7.94
N ASP A 136 12.37 -23.86 -8.10
CA ASP A 136 11.67 -23.19 -7.00
C ASP A 136 10.21 -23.66 -6.83
N ILE A 137 9.95 -24.92 -7.17
CA ILE A 137 8.65 -25.56 -6.93
C ILE A 137 8.49 -25.84 -5.43
N HIS A 138 9.53 -26.43 -4.83
CA HIS A 138 9.59 -26.79 -3.42
C HIS A 138 10.36 -25.74 -2.61
N GLY A 139 9.85 -25.44 -1.43
CA GLY A 139 10.54 -24.52 -0.54
C GLY A 139 10.13 -24.66 0.92
N LEU A 140 10.88 -23.96 1.76
CA LEU A 140 10.62 -23.83 3.19
C LEU A 140 10.36 -22.37 3.52
N ARG A 141 9.49 -22.15 4.50
CA ARG A 141 9.26 -20.83 5.09
C ARG A 141 9.57 -20.89 6.57
N VAL A 142 10.49 -20.04 7.00
CA VAL A 142 10.89 -19.86 8.40
C VAL A 142 10.39 -18.47 8.85
N ILE A 143 9.59 -18.45 9.91
CA ILE A 143 9.14 -17.22 10.56
C ILE A 143 9.87 -17.10 11.89
N VAL A 144 10.70 -16.07 12.04
CA VAL A 144 11.47 -15.79 13.26
C VAL A 144 10.92 -14.56 14.00
N GLU A 145 11.47 -14.29 15.19
CA GLU A 145 11.08 -13.13 16.00
C GLU A 145 11.66 -11.84 15.41
N ASN A 146 13.00 -11.74 15.29
CA ASN A 146 13.69 -10.50 14.95
C ASN A 146 14.39 -10.55 13.58
N GLU A 147 14.78 -9.37 13.07
CA GLU A 147 15.57 -9.27 11.83
C GLU A 147 16.96 -9.90 11.97
N GLU A 148 17.59 -9.79 13.13
CA GLU A 148 18.88 -10.44 13.42
C GLU A 148 18.78 -11.97 13.26
N ASP A 149 17.72 -12.56 13.83
CA ASP A 149 17.40 -13.99 13.71
C ASP A 149 17.18 -14.41 12.25
N CYS A 150 16.73 -13.50 11.37
CA CYS A 150 16.58 -13.82 9.95
C CYS A 150 17.94 -14.12 9.31
N TYR A 151 18.94 -13.30 9.61
CA TYR A 151 20.30 -13.49 9.10
C TYR A 151 21.03 -14.63 9.81
N GLU A 152 20.73 -14.88 11.09
CA GLU A 152 21.22 -16.06 11.81
C GLU A 152 20.70 -17.35 11.18
N ALA A 153 19.38 -17.44 10.96
CA ALA A 153 18.76 -18.59 10.31
C ALA A 153 19.28 -18.79 8.88
N LEU A 154 19.57 -17.71 8.15
CA LEU A 154 20.20 -17.80 6.82
C LEU A 154 21.57 -18.50 6.91
N ARG A 155 22.40 -18.15 7.90
CA ARG A 155 23.70 -18.81 8.12
C ARG A 155 23.54 -20.30 8.42
N VAL A 156 22.54 -20.66 9.23
CA VAL A 156 22.23 -22.07 9.54
C VAL A 156 21.83 -22.84 8.27
N VAL A 157 20.97 -22.25 7.43
CA VAL A 157 20.55 -22.85 6.16
C VAL A 157 21.76 -23.09 5.24
N HIS A 158 22.68 -22.14 5.14
CA HIS A 158 23.91 -22.29 4.33
C HIS A 158 24.95 -23.24 4.94
N GLN A 159 24.87 -23.56 6.23
CA GLN A 159 25.68 -24.60 6.86
C GLN A 159 25.14 -26.00 6.59
N LEU A 160 23.81 -26.14 6.51
CA LEU A 160 23.15 -27.42 6.23
C LEU A 160 23.24 -27.81 4.75
N TRP A 161 23.12 -26.82 3.86
CA TRP A 161 23.02 -27.06 2.44
C TRP A 161 23.90 -26.09 1.65
N SER A 162 24.49 -26.60 0.58
CA SER A 162 25.31 -25.81 -0.34
C SER A 162 24.44 -24.74 -1.02
N GLU A 163 24.85 -23.47 -0.91
CA GLU A 163 24.17 -22.37 -1.56
C GLU A 163 24.36 -22.37 -3.08
N VAL A 164 23.36 -21.90 -3.81
CA VAL A 164 23.47 -21.67 -5.26
C VAL A 164 23.91 -20.22 -5.51
N PRO A 165 25.11 -19.98 -6.08
CA PRO A 165 25.61 -18.63 -6.29
C PRO A 165 24.65 -17.74 -7.09
N GLY A 166 24.48 -16.50 -6.65
CA GLY A 166 23.62 -15.51 -7.32
C GLY A 166 22.11 -15.74 -7.15
N LYS A 167 21.68 -16.68 -6.29
CA LYS A 167 20.27 -16.93 -5.97
C LYS A 167 19.82 -16.39 -4.62
N LEU A 168 20.72 -15.79 -3.84
CA LEU A 168 20.38 -15.05 -2.64
C LEU A 168 19.73 -13.70 -3.03
N LYS A 169 18.58 -13.41 -2.44
CA LYS A 169 17.89 -12.13 -2.57
C LYS A 169 17.50 -11.61 -1.20
N ASP A 170 18.12 -10.52 -0.82
CA ASP A 170 17.81 -9.82 0.42
C ASP A 170 16.78 -8.73 0.14
N TYR A 171 15.50 -9.04 0.41
CA TYR A 171 14.43 -8.06 0.37
C TYR A 171 14.19 -7.37 1.72
N ILE A 172 14.96 -7.71 2.77
CA ILE A 172 14.91 -6.96 4.03
C ILE A 172 15.65 -5.63 3.82
N SER A 173 16.89 -5.69 3.32
CA SER A 173 17.68 -4.49 3.02
C SER A 173 17.19 -3.73 1.79
N ARG A 174 16.59 -4.43 0.80
CA ARG A 174 16.01 -3.82 -0.40
C ARG A 174 14.56 -4.29 -0.61
N PRO A 175 13.60 -3.71 0.12
CA PRO A 175 12.18 -4.06 -0.01
C PRO A 175 11.67 -3.86 -1.43
N LYS A 176 10.66 -4.64 -1.83
CA LYS A 176 9.95 -4.41 -3.09
C LYS A 176 9.06 -3.18 -3.00
N PHE A 177 8.65 -2.64 -4.15
CA PHE A 177 7.72 -1.50 -4.23
C PHE A 177 6.41 -1.67 -3.44
N ASN A 178 5.93 -2.91 -3.27
CA ASN A 178 4.72 -3.20 -2.50
C ASN A 178 4.97 -3.43 -1.00
N GLY A 179 6.16 -3.06 -0.49
CA GLY A 179 6.56 -3.25 0.91
C GLY A 179 6.93 -4.68 1.29
N TYR A 180 7.05 -5.60 0.32
CA TYR A 180 7.44 -6.98 0.60
C TYR A 180 8.89 -7.09 1.09
N GLN A 181 9.07 -7.75 2.24
CA GLN A 181 10.35 -8.02 2.89
C GLN A 181 10.48 -9.50 3.25
N SER A 182 11.65 -10.09 2.94
CA SER A 182 12.05 -11.47 3.26
C SER A 182 13.45 -11.75 2.71
N LEU A 183 14.20 -12.67 3.32
CA LEU A 183 15.39 -13.26 2.72
C LEU A 183 14.99 -14.49 1.90
N HIS A 184 15.36 -14.52 0.62
CA HIS A 184 15.16 -15.69 -0.24
C HIS A 184 16.52 -16.27 -0.61
N THR A 185 16.73 -17.56 -0.37
CA THR A 185 17.91 -18.29 -0.81
C THR A 185 17.50 -19.57 -1.50
N VAL A 186 18.29 -20.00 -2.49
CA VAL A 186 18.12 -21.32 -3.11
C VAL A 186 19.34 -22.14 -2.75
N VAL A 187 19.11 -23.33 -2.18
CA VAL A 187 20.14 -24.26 -1.74
C VAL A 187 19.95 -25.62 -2.40
N MET A 188 21.02 -26.40 -2.53
CA MET A 188 20.96 -27.77 -3.05
C MET A 188 20.84 -28.76 -1.90
N SER A 189 19.74 -29.52 -1.86
CA SER A 189 19.56 -30.62 -0.91
C SER A 189 20.36 -31.86 -1.33
N GLU A 190 20.53 -32.82 -0.41
CA GLU A 190 21.33 -34.06 -0.58
C GLU A 190 20.99 -34.87 -1.85
N GLY A 191 19.76 -34.76 -2.36
CA GLY A 191 19.28 -35.44 -3.57
C GLY A 191 19.36 -34.62 -4.86
N THR A 192 20.23 -33.61 -4.95
CA THR A 192 20.34 -32.62 -6.07
C THR A 192 19.06 -31.84 -6.40
N VAL A 193 18.02 -31.98 -5.59
CA VAL A 193 16.80 -31.17 -5.71
C VAL A 193 17.05 -29.80 -5.08
N PRO A 194 16.85 -28.72 -5.85
CA PRO A 194 16.95 -27.36 -5.34
C PRO A 194 15.78 -27.05 -4.41
N LEU A 195 16.08 -26.37 -3.32
CA LEU A 195 15.13 -25.99 -2.28
C LEU A 195 15.18 -24.47 -2.08
N GLU A 196 14.06 -23.78 -2.28
CA GLU A 196 13.96 -22.34 -1.98
C GLU A 196 13.61 -22.14 -0.50
N VAL A 197 14.46 -21.47 0.27
CA VAL A 197 14.19 -21.14 1.68
C VAL A 197 13.88 -19.66 1.80
N GLN A 198 12.75 -19.35 2.43
CA GLN A 198 12.27 -18.00 2.68
C GLN A 198 12.25 -17.74 4.18
N ILE A 199 12.98 -16.71 4.60
CA ILE A 199 13.14 -16.34 6.01
C ILE A 199 12.59 -14.93 6.19
N ARG A 200 11.75 -14.72 7.21
CA ARG A 200 11.17 -13.40 7.52
C ARG A 200 10.69 -13.35 8.96
N THR A 201 10.51 -12.15 9.50
CA THR A 201 9.90 -11.97 10.82
C THR A 201 8.38 -12.18 10.79
N LYS A 202 7.76 -12.24 11.97
CA LYS A 202 6.31 -12.28 12.11
C LYS A 202 5.62 -11.06 11.48
N GLU A 203 6.17 -9.86 11.68
CA GLU A 203 5.64 -8.63 11.10
C GLU A 203 5.75 -8.63 9.57
N MET A 204 6.92 -9.00 9.03
CA MET A 204 7.13 -9.14 7.60
C MET A 204 6.20 -10.20 6.98
N HIS A 205 5.90 -11.27 7.72
CA HIS A 205 4.93 -12.26 7.29
C HIS A 205 3.53 -11.67 7.17
N LEU A 206 3.05 -10.95 8.20
CA LEU A 206 1.74 -10.31 8.17
C LEU A 206 1.64 -9.29 7.03
N GLN A 207 2.66 -8.46 6.85
CA GLN A 207 2.75 -7.49 5.76
C GLN A 207 2.73 -8.16 4.39
N ALA A 208 3.38 -9.32 4.23
CA ALA A 208 3.39 -10.03 2.95
C ALA A 208 2.08 -10.77 2.64
N GLU A 209 1.34 -11.24 3.65
CA GLU A 209 0.08 -11.95 3.45
C GLU A 209 -1.11 -11.00 3.27
N PHE A 210 -1.14 -9.91 4.04
CA PHE A 210 -2.25 -8.95 4.09
C PHE A 210 -1.92 -7.57 3.53
N GLY A 211 -0.67 -7.30 3.16
CA GLY A 211 -0.27 -6.04 2.56
C GLY A 211 -0.66 -4.83 3.41
N PHE A 212 -1.21 -3.81 2.75
CA PHE A 212 -1.75 -2.61 3.39
C PHE A 212 -2.77 -2.90 4.51
N ALA A 213 -3.51 -4.00 4.45
CA ALA A 213 -4.47 -4.37 5.49
C ALA A 213 -3.80 -4.87 6.79
N ALA A 214 -2.53 -5.28 6.75
CA ALA A 214 -1.79 -5.70 7.94
C ALA A 214 -1.58 -4.54 8.92
N HIS A 215 -1.28 -3.34 8.42
CA HIS A 215 -1.05 -2.15 9.24
C HIS A 215 -2.30 -1.66 9.98
N TRP A 216 -3.50 -1.91 9.44
CA TRP A 216 -4.75 -1.52 10.11
C TRP A 216 -4.95 -2.29 11.43
N ARG A 217 -4.59 -3.58 11.45
CA ARG A 217 -4.78 -4.46 12.61
C ARG A 217 -3.87 -4.12 13.80
N TYR A 218 -2.78 -3.39 13.58
CA TYR A 218 -1.73 -3.13 14.57
C TYR A 218 -1.81 -1.72 15.20
N LYS A 219 -2.58 -0.80 14.64
CA LYS A 219 -2.65 0.61 15.09
C LYS A 219 -3.89 0.99 15.88
N GLU A 220 -4.64 0.04 16.42
CA GLU A 220 -5.66 0.33 17.44
C GLU A 220 -5.05 0.78 18.79
N GLY A 221 -3.72 0.69 18.97
CA GLY A 221 -3.00 1.28 20.10
C GLY A 221 -1.77 2.07 19.63
N ASP A 222 -1.75 3.37 19.93
CA ASP A 222 -0.59 4.27 19.90
C ASP A 222 0.30 4.33 18.64
N CYS A 223 0.05 5.34 17.77
CA CYS A 223 1.14 6.11 17.13
C CYS A 223 0.64 7.39 16.45
N LYS A 224 1.33 8.50 16.72
CA LYS A 224 1.19 9.85 16.11
C LYS A 224 1.70 9.84 14.67
N TYR A 225 0.85 10.25 13.71
CA TYR A 225 1.06 10.39 12.25
C TYR A 225 1.66 9.18 11.53
N SER A 226 0.87 8.58 10.62
CA SER A 226 1.06 7.20 10.17
C SER A 226 1.57 7.11 8.72
N SER A 227 2.61 6.30 8.49
CA SER A 227 3.05 5.79 7.18
C SER A 227 1.92 5.35 6.23
N PHE A 228 0.74 5.04 6.80
CA PHE A 228 -0.50 4.71 6.13
C PHE A 228 -1.05 5.84 5.25
N VAL A 229 -1.04 7.11 5.70
CA VAL A 229 -1.56 8.23 4.90
C VAL A 229 -0.69 8.44 3.66
N LEU A 230 0.64 8.36 3.80
CA LEU A 230 1.57 8.44 2.67
C LEU A 230 1.38 7.29 1.68
N GLN A 231 1.25 6.05 2.15
CA GLN A 231 0.98 4.89 1.28
C GLN A 231 -0.38 4.97 0.58
N MET A 232 -1.40 5.54 1.25
CA MET A 232 -2.72 5.76 0.67
C MET A 232 -2.72 6.86 -0.40
N VAL A 233 -1.90 7.90 -0.21
CA VAL A 233 -1.66 8.97 -1.18
C VAL A 233 -0.94 8.44 -2.42
N GLU A 234 0.12 7.64 -2.25
CA GLU A 234 0.81 6.99 -3.38
C GLU A 234 -0.13 6.09 -4.19
N TRP A 235 -1.00 5.36 -3.49
CA TRP A 235 -2.00 4.50 -4.11
C TRP A 235 -3.05 5.30 -4.88
N ALA A 236 -3.59 6.37 -4.30
CA ALA A 236 -4.57 7.22 -4.98
C ALA A 236 -3.97 7.91 -6.20
N ARG A 237 -2.73 8.43 -6.09
CA ARG A 237 -1.99 8.99 -7.21
C ARG A 237 -1.87 7.96 -8.35
N TRP A 238 -1.58 6.70 -8.02
CA TRP A 238 -1.52 5.64 -9.02
C TRP A 238 -2.88 5.32 -9.67
N VAL A 239 -3.96 5.23 -8.91
CA VAL A 239 -5.31 4.98 -9.46
C VAL A 239 -5.72 6.09 -10.43
N VAL A 240 -5.43 7.35 -10.09
CA VAL A 240 -5.63 8.50 -10.99
C VAL A 240 -4.82 8.32 -12.27
N THR A 241 -3.52 8.02 -12.16
CA THR A 241 -2.65 7.82 -13.32
C THR A 241 -3.11 6.68 -14.21
N TRP A 242 -3.47 5.52 -13.63
CA TRP A 242 -3.95 4.36 -14.36
C TRP A 242 -5.29 4.62 -15.06
N HIS A 243 -6.20 5.36 -14.42
CA HIS A 243 -7.43 5.79 -15.07
C HIS A 243 -7.13 6.67 -16.29
N CYS A 244 -6.18 7.60 -16.19
CA CYS A 244 -5.75 8.41 -17.32
C CYS A 244 -5.15 7.56 -18.46
N GLU A 245 -4.27 6.61 -18.14
CA GLU A 245 -3.63 5.71 -19.12
C GLU A 245 -4.64 4.79 -19.84
N THR A 246 -5.64 4.29 -19.12
CA THR A 246 -6.67 3.41 -19.69
C THR A 246 -7.66 4.17 -20.56
N MET A 247 -8.12 5.35 -20.12
CA MET A 247 -8.95 6.23 -20.94
C MET A 247 -8.22 6.72 -22.20
N SER A 248 -6.88 6.83 -22.16
CA SER A 248 -6.05 7.16 -23.33
C SER A 248 -5.92 6.01 -24.34
N LYS A 249 -6.02 4.75 -23.89
CA LYS A 249 -5.93 3.56 -24.76
C LYS A 249 -7.22 3.31 -25.57
N ASP A 250 -8.38 3.59 -25.01
CA ASP A 250 -9.67 3.40 -25.71
C ASP A 250 -9.88 4.38 -26.88
N GLN A 251 -9.04 5.42 -27.03
CA GLN A 251 -9.06 6.33 -28.18
C GLN A 251 -8.09 5.91 -29.31
N SER A 252 -7.26 4.88 -29.11
CA SER A 252 -6.19 4.49 -30.04
C SER A 252 -6.59 3.50 -31.14
N SER A 253 -7.88 3.17 -31.29
CA SER A 253 -8.36 2.36 -32.41
C SER A 253 -8.83 3.24 -33.58
N ILE A 254 -7.91 3.86 -34.33
CA ILE A 254 -8.05 4.17 -35.77
C ILE A 254 -6.65 4.36 -36.40
N CYS A 255 -6.35 3.44 -37.34
CA CYS A 255 -5.42 3.41 -38.48
C CYS A 255 -3.88 3.63 -38.40
N TYR A 256 -3.22 2.72 -39.12
CA TYR A 256 -1.81 2.59 -39.54
C TYR A 256 -1.31 3.67 -40.53
N THR A 257 -0.03 4.05 -40.50
CA THR A 257 1.08 3.57 -41.40
C THR A 257 2.42 4.32 -41.16
N ASP A 258 3.52 3.55 -41.24
CA ASP A 258 4.97 3.79 -41.45
C ASP A 258 5.63 5.19 -41.41
N SER A 259 6.68 5.31 -40.57
CA SER A 259 8.10 5.48 -40.97
C SER A 259 8.97 5.86 -39.76
N VAL A 260 9.97 5.02 -39.44
CA VAL A 260 10.78 5.13 -38.21
C VAL A 260 11.74 6.33 -38.29
N LYS A 261 11.55 7.32 -37.41
CA LYS A 261 12.50 8.39 -37.05
C LYS A 261 13.05 8.14 -35.63
N PRO A 262 14.27 8.60 -35.30
CA PRO A 262 14.86 8.38 -33.97
C PRO A 262 14.00 9.00 -32.86
N PRO A 263 13.94 8.38 -31.66
CA PRO A 263 13.01 8.77 -30.60
C PRO A 263 13.39 10.11 -29.95
N CYS A 264 12.37 10.87 -29.56
CA CYS A 264 12.49 12.16 -28.89
C CYS A 264 13.04 12.02 -27.47
N THR A 265 13.78 13.03 -27.00
CA THR A 265 14.29 13.09 -25.62
C THR A 265 13.24 13.65 -24.67
N PHE A 266 12.79 12.83 -23.71
CA PHE A 266 11.87 13.26 -22.66
C PHE A 266 12.48 14.39 -21.81
N PRO A 267 11.75 15.47 -21.48
CA PRO A 267 10.30 15.67 -21.61
C PRO A 267 9.82 16.51 -22.81
N THR A 268 10.66 16.76 -23.83
CA THR A 268 10.34 17.70 -24.93
C THR A 268 10.37 17.04 -26.31
N HIS A 269 9.38 17.35 -27.16
CA HIS A 269 9.33 16.87 -28.55
C HIS A 269 9.95 17.90 -29.51
N SER A 270 10.49 17.45 -30.64
CA SER A 270 10.85 18.36 -31.74
C SER A 270 9.58 18.91 -32.42
N ASP A 271 9.65 20.14 -32.92
CA ASP A 271 8.48 20.86 -33.45
C ASP A 271 7.80 20.12 -34.62
N ASP A 272 8.56 19.35 -35.40
CA ASP A 272 8.08 18.54 -36.54
C ASP A 272 7.82 17.06 -36.19
N CYS A 273 7.73 16.69 -34.91
CA CYS A 273 7.41 15.33 -34.50
C CYS A 273 5.93 15.02 -34.84
N PRO A 274 5.61 13.93 -35.55
CA PRO A 274 4.21 13.54 -35.81
C PRO A 274 3.45 13.15 -34.53
N PHE A 275 4.17 12.89 -33.44
CA PHE A 275 3.63 12.68 -32.09
C PHE A 275 3.72 13.94 -31.21
N SER A 276 4.19 15.07 -31.76
CA SER A 276 4.09 16.38 -31.12
C SER A 276 2.61 16.71 -30.99
N TYR A 277 2.18 16.90 -29.75
CA TYR A 277 0.82 17.31 -29.44
C TYR A 277 0.62 18.73 -29.98
N LYS A 278 0.03 18.89 -31.18
CA LYS A 278 -0.55 20.20 -31.53
C LYS A 278 -1.73 20.40 -30.58
N PRO A 279 -1.67 21.40 -29.68
CA PRO A 279 -2.68 21.58 -28.66
C PRO A 279 -3.91 22.21 -29.29
N HIS A 280 -4.72 21.42 -29.99
CA HIS A 280 -6.11 21.74 -30.31
C HIS A 280 -7.02 20.72 -29.64
N CYS A 281 -6.80 20.53 -28.33
CA CYS A 281 -7.84 20.15 -27.41
C CYS A 281 -8.19 21.46 -26.70
N SER A 282 -9.43 21.93 -26.82
CA SER A 282 -9.95 22.92 -25.87
C SER A 282 -9.81 22.30 -24.49
N GLN A 283 -8.73 22.69 -23.80
CA GLN A 283 -8.47 22.39 -22.41
C GLN A 283 -9.71 22.86 -21.65
N ASP A 284 -10.32 21.96 -20.88
CA ASP A 284 -10.69 22.23 -19.49
C ASP A 284 -11.58 21.10 -18.96
N GLY A 285 -11.00 19.90 -18.83
CA GLY A 285 -11.58 18.83 -18.01
C GLY A 285 -11.28 19.06 -16.52
N PRO A 286 -12.12 18.57 -15.59
CA PRO A 286 -11.90 18.79 -14.17
C PRO A 286 -10.56 18.21 -13.70
N VAL A 287 -9.91 18.92 -12.78
CA VAL A 287 -8.68 18.52 -12.10
C VAL A 287 -9.04 17.88 -10.76
N TYR A 288 -8.49 16.70 -10.48
CA TYR A 288 -8.69 16.01 -9.21
C TYR A 288 -7.49 16.23 -8.30
N VAL A 289 -7.73 16.72 -7.09
CA VAL A 289 -6.71 17.07 -6.10
C VAL A 289 -6.90 16.24 -4.84
N ILE A 290 -5.81 15.67 -4.31
CA ILE A 290 -5.79 14.88 -3.09
C ILE A 290 -5.62 15.83 -1.90
N MET A 291 -6.64 16.01 -1.08
CA MET A 291 -6.59 16.82 0.14
C MET A 291 -6.31 15.94 1.35
N ILE A 292 -5.42 16.39 2.23
CA ILE A 292 -5.14 15.78 3.53
C ILE A 292 -5.39 16.83 4.61
N GLU A 293 -6.43 16.62 5.41
CA GLU A 293 -6.83 17.52 6.50
C GLU A 293 -7.04 16.69 7.76
N ASN A 294 -6.35 17.04 8.86
CA ASN A 294 -6.46 16.33 10.15
C ASN A 294 -6.36 14.79 10.01
N ASP A 295 -5.35 14.31 9.28
CA ASP A 295 -5.13 12.88 8.97
C ASP A 295 -6.23 12.19 8.14
N LYS A 296 -7.20 12.95 7.62
CA LYS A 296 -8.21 12.44 6.69
C LYS A 296 -7.87 12.84 5.27
N MET A 297 -7.79 11.83 4.41
CA MET A 297 -7.59 12.01 2.98
C MET A 297 -8.94 12.09 2.26
N SER A 298 -9.06 13.03 1.32
CA SER A 298 -10.19 13.10 0.38
C SER A 298 -9.71 13.52 -1.00
N VAL A 299 -10.39 13.07 -2.06
CA VAL A 299 -10.14 13.55 -3.43
C VAL A 299 -11.25 14.52 -3.79
N GLN A 300 -10.86 15.73 -4.19
CA GLN A 300 -11.80 16.79 -4.56
C GLN A 300 -11.66 17.14 -6.03
N GLU A 301 -12.81 17.32 -6.67
CA GLU A 301 -12.92 17.75 -8.05
C GLU A 301 -12.94 19.28 -8.12
N PHE A 302 -12.04 19.83 -8.94
CA PHE A 302 -11.93 21.25 -9.22
C PHE A 302 -12.07 21.50 -10.72
N PRO A 303 -12.65 22.64 -11.16
CA PRO A 303 -12.59 23.05 -12.54
C PRO A 303 -11.16 23.14 -13.04
N ALA A 304 -10.97 22.96 -14.34
CA ALA A 304 -9.67 23.22 -14.93
C ALA A 304 -9.22 24.66 -14.64
N ASN A 305 -7.92 24.83 -14.42
CA ASN A 305 -7.28 26.11 -14.10
C ASN A 305 -7.54 26.64 -12.69
N SER A 306 -8.18 25.84 -11.83
CA SER A 306 -8.30 26.16 -10.40
C SER A 306 -6.93 26.32 -9.74
N THR A 307 -6.85 27.25 -8.83
CA THR A 307 -5.64 27.63 -8.08
C THR A 307 -5.71 27.15 -6.64
N MET A 308 -4.58 27.20 -5.94
CA MET A 308 -4.55 26.90 -4.50
C MET A 308 -5.48 27.82 -3.70
N MET A 309 -5.68 29.08 -4.12
CA MET A 309 -6.67 29.96 -3.52
C MET A 309 -8.09 29.41 -3.61
N ASP A 310 -8.51 28.88 -4.77
CA ASP A 310 -9.84 28.31 -4.95
C ASP A 310 -10.07 27.10 -4.02
N LEU A 311 -9.01 26.33 -3.77
CA LEU A 311 -9.01 25.22 -2.82
C LEU A 311 -9.10 25.70 -1.37
N LEU A 312 -8.32 26.71 -0.98
CA LEU A 312 -8.35 27.28 0.36
C LEU A 312 -9.69 27.95 0.68
N GLU A 313 -10.29 28.65 -0.28
CA GLU A 313 -11.63 29.20 -0.15
C GLU A 313 -12.69 28.10 0.05
N ARG A 314 -12.57 26.99 -0.69
CA ARG A 314 -13.49 25.86 -0.57
C ARG A 314 -13.33 25.14 0.78
N ALA A 315 -12.11 24.98 1.26
CA ALA A 315 -11.83 24.41 2.58
C ALA A 315 -12.33 25.32 3.72
N GLY A 316 -12.24 26.64 3.58
CA GLY A 316 -12.68 27.62 4.58
C GLY A 316 -14.19 27.82 4.72
N ARG A 317 -15.03 27.32 3.78
CA ARG A 317 -16.50 27.51 3.82
C ARG A 317 -17.23 26.69 4.90
N GLY A 318 -16.54 25.84 5.66
CA GLY A 318 -17.11 25.03 6.75
C GLY A 318 -17.40 25.78 8.07
N ASN A 319 -16.82 26.96 8.29
CA ASN A 319 -16.94 27.71 9.56
C ASN A 319 -17.53 29.11 9.34
N SER A 320 -18.86 29.20 9.22
CA SER A 320 -19.57 30.49 9.11
C SER A 320 -20.07 31.00 10.46
N ARG A 321 -19.28 31.85 11.12
CA ARG A 321 -19.83 32.94 11.96
C ARG A 321 -19.43 34.27 11.34
N TRP A 322 -20.30 34.81 10.49
CA TRP A 322 -20.15 36.16 9.97
C TRP A 322 -20.55 37.18 11.04
N SER A 323 -19.66 38.14 11.34
CA SER A 323 -19.98 39.38 12.04
C SER A 323 -19.70 40.57 11.10
N PRO A 324 -20.51 41.65 11.09
CA PRO A 324 -20.48 42.66 10.03
C PRO A 324 -19.38 43.72 10.17
N TYR A 325 -18.42 43.56 11.09
CA TYR A 325 -17.33 44.52 11.29
C TYR A 325 -16.01 43.80 11.52
N GLY A 326 -15.05 43.98 10.59
CA GLY A 326 -13.63 43.70 10.78
C GLY A 326 -13.21 42.23 10.70
N PHE A 327 -12.08 42.00 10.03
CA PHE A 327 -11.38 40.71 9.89
C PHE A 327 -11.45 39.80 11.13
N PRO A 328 -11.67 38.48 10.92
CA PRO A 328 -11.13 37.46 11.81
C PRO A 328 -10.12 36.57 11.06
N VAL A 329 -8.84 36.91 11.18
CA VAL A 329 -7.73 35.96 11.06
C VAL A 329 -7.78 35.09 12.33
N LYS A 330 -8.09 33.79 12.21
CA LYS A 330 -7.67 32.72 13.14
C LYS A 330 -8.18 31.33 12.73
N GLU A 331 -7.63 30.86 11.61
CA GLU A 331 -7.29 29.46 11.34
C GLU A 331 -6.28 29.56 10.19
N GLU A 332 -5.04 29.95 10.50
CA GLU A 332 -3.97 29.96 9.50
C GLU A 332 -3.71 28.51 9.09
N LEU A 333 -4.41 28.03 8.07
CA LEU A 333 -4.07 26.79 7.41
C LEU A 333 -2.73 27.01 6.71
N ARG A 334 -1.75 26.14 6.97
CA ARG A 334 -0.48 26.10 6.24
C ARG A 334 -0.59 25.04 5.15
N PRO A 335 -0.97 25.41 3.92
CA PRO A 335 -1.01 24.46 2.81
C PRO A 335 0.41 24.01 2.45
N ARG A 336 0.60 22.70 2.29
CA ARG A 336 1.76 22.13 1.62
C ARG A 336 1.29 21.43 0.36
N LEU A 337 1.82 21.82 -0.79
CA LEU A 337 1.58 21.19 -2.07
C LEU A 337 2.71 20.20 -2.33
N ASN A 338 2.39 18.93 -2.51
CA ASN A 338 3.37 17.86 -2.77
C ASN A 338 4.53 17.87 -1.75
N HIS A 339 4.20 18.07 -0.47
CA HIS A 339 5.12 18.21 0.68
C HIS A 339 5.97 19.50 0.74
N GLU A 340 5.82 20.42 -0.21
CA GLU A 340 6.47 21.74 -0.17
C GLU A 340 5.52 22.82 0.36
N PRO A 341 5.99 23.72 1.24
CA PRO A 341 5.16 24.83 1.72
C PRO A 341 4.78 25.73 0.55
N VAL A 342 3.48 26.02 0.40
CA VAL A 342 3.01 26.88 -0.67
C VAL A 342 3.31 28.33 -0.30
N SER A 343 4.22 28.95 -1.05
CA SER A 343 4.56 30.38 -0.89
C SER A 343 3.71 31.29 -1.78
N ASP A 344 3.22 30.75 -2.90
CA ASP A 344 2.38 31.46 -3.86
C ASP A 344 1.04 30.73 -4.00
N ALA A 345 -0.02 31.34 -3.46
CA ALA A 345 -1.35 30.75 -3.48
C ALA A 345 -2.03 30.83 -4.87
N THR A 346 -1.44 31.55 -5.83
CA THR A 346 -1.94 31.59 -7.22
C THR A 346 -1.49 30.41 -8.06
N CYS A 347 -0.72 29.47 -7.49
CA CYS A 347 -0.27 28.28 -8.19
C CYS A 347 -1.45 27.44 -8.69
N ARG A 348 -1.43 27.06 -9.97
CA ARG A 348 -2.47 26.22 -10.60
C ARG A 348 -2.35 24.79 -10.10
N LEU A 349 -3.48 24.23 -9.69
CA LEU A 349 -3.59 22.83 -9.29
C LEU A 349 -3.50 21.95 -10.53
N LYS A 350 -2.76 20.85 -10.40
CA LYS A 350 -2.59 19.83 -11.43
C LYS A 350 -3.25 18.52 -11.01
N MET A 351 -3.52 17.69 -12.01
CA MET A 351 -4.13 16.37 -11.80
C MET A 351 -3.26 15.51 -10.89
N GLY A 352 -3.81 15.09 -9.75
CA GLY A 352 -3.12 14.26 -8.76
C GLY A 352 -2.21 15.03 -7.78
N ASP A 353 -2.27 16.36 -7.74
CA ASP A 353 -1.59 17.16 -6.73
C ASP A 353 -2.08 16.81 -5.32
N VAL A 354 -1.16 16.78 -4.36
CA VAL A 354 -1.44 16.50 -2.95
C VAL A 354 -1.35 17.79 -2.14
N VAL A 355 -2.43 18.16 -1.45
CA VAL A 355 -2.50 19.35 -0.61
C VAL A 355 -2.72 18.95 0.84
N GLU A 356 -1.71 19.15 1.68
CA GLU A 356 -1.79 18.98 3.12
C GLU A 356 -2.20 20.31 3.76
N LEU A 357 -3.33 20.33 4.47
CA LEU A 357 -3.78 21.48 5.25
C LEU A 357 -3.50 21.20 6.72
N THR A 358 -2.48 21.87 7.27
CA THR A 358 -2.15 21.78 8.70
C THR A 358 -2.62 23.05 9.42
N PRO A 359 -3.41 22.97 10.50
CA PRO A 359 -3.74 24.14 11.31
C PRO A 359 -2.48 24.71 11.99
N ALA A 360 -2.33 26.04 12.01
CA ALA A 360 -1.16 26.71 12.60
C ALA A 360 -0.98 26.47 14.11
N ILE A 361 -1.99 25.97 14.81
CA ILE A 361 -1.91 25.64 16.24
C ILE A 361 -2.08 24.12 16.39
N PRO A 362 -1.12 23.40 17.00
CA PRO A 362 -1.29 22.00 17.27
C PRO A 362 -2.41 21.80 18.31
N ASP A 363 -3.31 20.86 17.98
CA ASP A 363 -4.51 20.41 18.72
C ASP A 363 -4.26 19.98 20.18
N LYS A 364 -3.01 20.04 20.66
CA LYS A 364 -2.63 19.77 22.06
C LYS A 364 -2.92 20.93 23.02
N SER A 365 -2.97 22.17 22.52
CA SER A 365 -3.17 23.36 23.37
C SER A 365 -4.61 23.50 23.89
N LEU A 366 -5.59 22.86 23.23
CA LEU A 366 -7.00 22.90 23.65
C LEU A 366 -7.29 22.01 24.86
N THR A 367 -6.53 20.94 25.08
CA THR A 367 -6.66 20.07 26.25
C THR A 367 -6.18 20.80 27.52
N GLU A 368 -5.04 21.49 27.44
CA GLU A 368 -4.52 22.32 28.54
C GLU A 368 -5.44 23.52 28.82
N TYR A 369 -5.98 24.17 27.79
CA TYR A 369 -6.92 25.28 27.96
C TYR A 369 -8.24 24.82 28.58
N ARG A 370 -8.74 23.63 28.21
CA ARG A 370 -9.93 23.04 28.84
C ARG A 370 -9.69 22.67 30.28
N GLU A 371 -8.54 22.08 30.61
CA GLU A 371 -8.17 21.79 32.00
C GLU A 371 -8.00 23.08 32.83
N GLU A 372 -7.42 24.14 32.26
CA GLU A 372 -7.26 25.43 32.94
C GLU A 372 -8.60 26.12 33.16
N ILE A 373 -9.51 26.10 32.17
CA ILE A 373 -10.88 26.61 32.32
C ILE A 373 -11.65 25.78 33.36
N GLN A 374 -11.50 24.45 33.38
CA GLN A 374 -12.10 23.58 34.39
C GLN A 374 -11.52 23.87 35.80
N ARG A 375 -10.21 24.11 35.91
CA ARG A 375 -9.55 24.56 37.16
C ARG A 375 -10.06 25.92 37.62
N MET A 376 -10.29 26.86 36.70
CA MET A 376 -10.84 28.19 37.01
C MET A 376 -12.30 28.11 37.48
N TYR A 377 -13.14 27.28 36.85
CA TYR A 377 -14.51 27.02 37.30
C TYR A 377 -14.53 26.33 38.67
N ASN A 378 -13.63 25.37 38.91
CA ASN A 378 -13.53 24.67 40.19
C ASN A 378 -12.94 25.55 41.31
N ARG A 379 -12.14 26.58 40.99
CA ARG A 379 -11.58 27.56 41.95
C ARG A 379 -12.49 28.78 42.20
N GLY A 380 -13.58 28.94 41.48
CA GLY A 380 -14.44 30.14 41.48
C GLY A 380 -15.50 30.24 42.59
N LEU A 381 -15.58 29.30 43.54
CA LEU A 381 -16.50 29.38 44.69
C LEU A 381 -15.72 29.30 46.02
N SER A 382 -14.94 30.33 46.31
CA SER A 382 -14.67 30.74 47.71
C SER A 382 -14.35 32.23 47.73
N VAL A 383 -15.37 33.06 47.96
CA VAL A 383 -15.15 34.47 48.25
C VAL A 383 -14.66 34.58 49.69
N SER A 384 -13.36 34.82 49.86
CA SER A 384 -12.82 35.45 51.05
C SER A 384 -11.91 36.59 50.61
N SER A 385 -12.28 37.82 50.95
CA SER A 385 -11.45 39.00 50.76
C SER A 385 -11.15 39.58 52.14
N THR A 386 -9.93 39.34 52.61
CA THR A 386 -9.33 40.06 53.73
C THR A 386 -8.32 41.06 53.16
N GLY A 387 -8.64 42.35 53.28
CA GLY A 387 -7.69 43.45 53.15
C GLY A 387 -7.16 43.89 54.53
N PRO A 388 -6.00 44.58 54.58
CA PRO A 388 -5.05 44.56 55.71
C PRO A 388 -5.26 45.71 56.72
N PRO A 389 -4.49 45.73 57.84
CA PRO A 389 -4.93 46.32 59.10
C PRO A 389 -4.46 47.76 59.33
N ALA A 390 -5.23 48.53 60.09
CA ALA A 390 -4.76 49.72 60.78
C ALA A 390 -5.54 49.97 62.09
N SER A 391 -4.83 49.73 63.19
CA SER A 391 -4.76 50.51 64.43
C SER A 391 -6.04 51.00 65.16
N ASN A 392 -6.10 50.54 66.41
CA ASN A 392 -6.40 51.27 67.64
C ASN A 392 -7.86 51.47 68.13
N MET A 393 -8.02 50.90 69.33
CA MET A 393 -8.59 51.52 70.54
C MET A 393 -10.10 51.41 70.81
N VAL A 394 -10.34 50.62 71.88
CA VAL A 394 -11.05 51.03 73.12
C VAL A 394 -12.56 50.78 73.23
N ALA A 395 -12.88 50.22 74.41
CA ALA A 395 -14.16 50.18 75.14
C ALA A 395 -15.24 49.22 74.63
N SER A 396 -15.52 48.09 75.29
CA SER A 396 -16.15 47.91 76.63
C SER A 396 -17.68 48.04 76.60
N ARG A 397 -18.33 46.97 77.10
CA ARG A 397 -19.72 46.87 77.59
C ARG A 397 -20.79 46.91 76.47
N ARG A 398 -21.83 46.10 76.50
CA ARG A 398 -22.44 45.29 77.57
C ARG A 398 -23.30 44.22 76.90
#